data_AF-A0A832R0C3-F1
#
_entry.id   AF-A0A832R0C3-F1
#
_cell.length_a   1.000
_cell.length_b   1.000
_cell.length_c   1.000
_cell.angle_alpha   90.00
_cell.angle_beta   90.00
_cell.angle_gamma   90.00
#
_symmetry.space_group_name_H-M   'P 1'
#
loop_
_entity.id
_entity.type
_entity.pdbx_description
1 polymer ?
#
loop_
_entity_poly.entity_id
_entity_poly.type
_entity_poly.pdbx_seq_one_letter_code
_entity_poly.pdbx_strand_id
1 'polypeptide(L)' 'MARCQLTGKRRLKAMNVSHAHNRTGRWQHPNIQSKRIYVEELGRHVRLSLSTRAMRTITKVGLVAYARKTGIDLASLLD' A
#
# COMPACT_ATOMS: atom_id res chain seq x y z
N MET A 1 -9.79 -5.00 -5.58
CA MET A 1 -9.96 -3.63 -5.03
C MET A 1 -8.59 -3.02 -4.76
N ALA A 2 -8.47 -1.69 -4.83
CA ALA A 2 -7.23 -0.99 -4.51
C ALA A 2 -6.91 -1.14 -3.00
N ARG A 3 -6.08 -2.14 -2.67
CA ARG A 3 -5.53 -2.40 -1.33
C ARG A 3 -4.01 -2.39 -1.42
N CYS A 4 -3.33 -1.72 -0.49
CA CYS A 4 -1.89 -1.84 -0.38
C CYS A 4 -1.55 -3.19 0.27
N GLN A 5 -0.76 -4.02 -0.41
CA GLN A 5 -0.39 -5.35 0.09
C GLN A 5 0.39 -5.28 1.41
N LEU A 6 1.31 -4.32 1.55
CA LEU A 6 2.12 -4.19 2.78
C LEU A 6 1.38 -3.59 3.97
N THR A 7 0.69 -2.47 3.75
CA THR A 7 0.08 -1.71 4.87
C THR A 7 -1.39 -2.04 5.09
N GLY A 8 -2.00 -2.85 4.23
CA GLY A 8 -3.43 -3.18 4.27
C GLY A 8 -4.37 -2.02 3.96
N LYS A 9 -3.84 -0.82 3.66
CA LYS A 9 -4.66 0.39 3.40
C LYS A 9 -5.66 0.14 2.29
N ARG A 10 -6.92 0.45 2.59
CA ARG A 10 -8.09 0.29 1.72
C ARG A 10 -8.83 1.62 1.58
N ARG A 11 -9.76 1.68 0.64
CA ARG A 11 -10.65 2.84 0.47
C ARG A 11 -11.44 3.13 1.75
N LEU A 12 -11.66 4.41 2.04
CA LEU A 12 -12.49 4.87 3.16
C LEU A 12 -13.77 5.51 2.62
N LYS A 13 -14.86 5.41 3.40
CA LYS A 13 -16.11 6.10 3.11
C LYS A 13 -15.99 7.55 3.59
N ALA A 14 -16.36 8.51 2.75
CA ALA A 14 -16.38 9.92 3.10
C ALA A 14 -17.62 10.60 2.51
N MET A 15 -17.81 11.88 2.83
CA MET A 15 -18.87 12.72 2.29
C MET A 15 -18.26 13.88 1.49
N ASN A 16 -18.89 14.27 0.40
CA ASN A 16 -18.76 15.62 -0.15
C ASN A 16 -19.78 16.51 0.55
N VAL A 17 -19.34 17.64 1.07
CA VAL A 17 -20.19 18.64 1.74
C VAL A 17 -20.18 19.89 0.89
N SER A 18 -21.35 20.35 0.43
CA SER A 18 -21.47 21.61 -0.31
C SER A 18 -21.41 22.81 0.63
N HIS A 19 -21.34 24.02 0.08
CA HIS A 19 -21.40 25.25 0.88
C HIS A 19 -22.69 25.34 1.71
N ALA A 20 -23.82 24.89 1.13
CA ALA A 20 -25.12 24.77 1.80
C ALA A 20 -25.24 23.52 2.71
N HIS A 21 -24.13 22.81 2.97
CA HIS A 21 -24.07 21.59 3.78
C HIS A 21 -24.85 20.38 3.23
N ASN A 22 -25.11 20.34 1.93
CA ASN A 22 -25.68 19.15 1.28
C ASN A 22 -24.62 18.04 1.26
N ARG A 23 -24.96 16.87 1.80
CA ARG A 23 -24.04 15.75 1.99
C ARG A 23 -24.26 14.66 0.95
N THR A 24 -23.26 14.36 0.12
CA THR A 24 -23.30 13.23 -0.83
C THR A 24 -22.15 12.25 -0.56
N GLY A 25 -22.42 10.95 -0.69
CA GLY A 25 -21.41 9.92 -0.39
C GLY A 25 -20.31 9.85 -1.45
N ARG A 26 -19.06 9.61 -1.02
CA ARG A 26 -17.93 9.30 -1.90
C ARG A 26 -16.98 8.28 -1.28
N TRP A 27 -16.12 7.72 -2.12
CA TRP A 27 -15.00 6.89 -1.69
C TRP A 27 -13.69 7.69 -1.75
N GLN A 28 -12.88 7.59 -0.71
CA GLN A 28 -11.50 8.08 -0.69
C GLN A 28 -10.57 6.91 -0.99
N HIS A 29 -9.93 6.94 -2.15
CA HIS A 29 -9.00 5.90 -2.58
C HIS A 29 -7.57 6.23 -2.15
N PRO A 30 -6.83 5.27 -1.59
CA PRO A 30 -5.39 5.43 -1.42
C PRO A 30 -4.70 5.43 -2.79
N ASN A 31 -3.66 6.26 -2.95
CA ASN A 31 -2.83 6.27 -4.16
C ASN A 31 -1.98 4.99 -4.20
N ILE A 32 -2.47 3.97 -4.91
CA ILE A 32 -1.85 2.66 -5.07
C ILE A 32 -1.23 2.57 -6.46
N GLN A 33 0.00 2.07 -6.50
CA GLN A 33 0.80 1.92 -7.71
C GLN A 33 1.36 0.50 -7.75
N SER A 34 1.40 -0.08 -8.96
CA SER A 34 2.06 -1.37 -9.19
C SER A 34 3.53 -1.13 -9.53
N LYS A 35 4.45 -1.58 -8.68
CA LYS A 35 5.89 -1.38 -8.90
C LYS A 35 6.67 -2.66 -8.62
N ARG A 36 7.73 -2.86 -9.41
CA ARG A 36 8.71 -3.93 -9.20
C ARG A 36 9.79 -3.44 -8.24
N ILE A 37 10.07 -4.22 -7.20
CA ILE A 37 11.13 -3.96 -6.23
C ILE A 37 12.10 -5.14 -6.27
N TYR A 38 13.39 -4.86 -6.37
CA TYR A 38 14.41 -5.89 -6.25
C TYR A 38 14.63 -6.24 -4.78
N VAL A 39 14.68 -7.52 -4.46
CA VAL A 39 14.92 -8.01 -3.10
C VAL A 39 16.19 -8.85 -3.13
N GLU A 40 17.26 -8.32 -2.54
CA GLU A 40 18.58 -8.94 -2.54
C GLU A 40 18.57 -10.32 -1.88
N GLU A 41 17.89 -10.47 -0.73
CA GLU A 41 17.80 -11.75 -0.01
C GLU A 41 17.11 -12.87 -0.80
N LEU A 42 16.28 -12.52 -1.80
CA LEU A 42 15.59 -13.48 -2.66
C LEU A 42 16.22 -13.57 -4.06
N GLY A 43 17.20 -12.71 -4.37
CA GLY A 43 17.82 -12.60 -5.69
C GLY A 43 16.87 -12.25 -6.84
N ARG A 44 15.66 -11.75 -6.58
CA ARG A 44 14.61 -11.55 -7.60
C ARG A 44 13.85 -10.24 -7.46
N HIS A 45 13.19 -9.85 -8.55
CA HIS A 45 12.21 -8.76 -8.54
C HIS A 45 10.84 -9.27 -8.11
N VAL A 46 10.21 -8.55 -7.18
CA VAL A 46 8.83 -8.80 -6.73
C VAL A 46 7.93 -7.66 -7.19
N ARG A 47 6.78 -7.99 -7.81
CA ARG A 47 5.79 -6.99 -8.23
C ARG A 47 4.80 -6.77 -7.10
N LEU A 48 4.73 -5.55 -6.57
CA LEU A 48 3.86 -5.22 -5.45
C LEU A 48 2.90 -4.08 -5.80
N SER A 49 1.66 -4.22 -5.34
CA SER A 49 0.65 -3.16 -5.29
C SER A 49 0.81 -2.37 -3.99
N LEU A 50 1.47 -1.22 -4.11
CA LEU A 50 1.91 -0.43 -2.96
C LEU A 50 1.29 0.95 -2.94
N SER A 51 0.94 1.42 -1.74
CA SER A 51 0.67 2.85 -1.57
C SER A 51 1.97 3.65 -1.65
N THR A 52 1.89 4.89 -2.11
CA THR A 52 3.05 5.80 -2.18
C THR A 52 3.73 5.99 -0.82
N ARG A 53 2.95 6.01 0.27
CA ARG A 53 3.49 6.06 1.64
C ARG A 53 4.27 4.80 2.00
N ALA A 54 3.77 3.62 1.63
CA ALA A 54 4.49 2.36 1.84
C ALA A 54 5.80 2.34 1.04
N MET A 55 5.78 2.84 -0.20
CA MET A 55 6.97 2.94 -1.04
C MET A 55 8.07 3.78 -0.37
N ARG A 56 7.73 4.95 0.20
CA ARG A 56 8.68 5.77 0.97
C ARG A 56 9.26 5.02 2.17
N THR A 57 8.45 4.25 2.88
CA THR A 57 8.93 3.48 4.05
C THR A 57 9.88 2.36 3.63
N ILE A 58 9.57 1.63 2.55
CA ILE A 58 10.44 0.56 2.03
C ILE A 58 11.78 1.12 1.58
N THR A 59 11.80 2.26 0.87
CA THR A 59 13.05 2.89 0.44
C THR A 59 13.93 3.30 1.62
N LYS A 60 13.34 3.68 2.76
CA LYS A 60 14.10 4.09 3.95
C LYS A 60 14.60 2.91 4.79
N VAL A 61 13.78 1.88 4.97
CA VAL A 61 14.04 0.79 5.94
C VAL A 61 14.53 -0.49 5.25
N GLY A 62 14.20 -0.69 3.98
CA GLY A 62 14.34 -1.96 3.27
C GLY A 62 13.08 -2.84 3.41
N LEU A 63 12.78 -3.62 2.37
CA LEU A 63 11.57 -4.46 2.34
C LEU A 63 11.60 -5.56 3.39
N VAL A 64 12.74 -6.23 3.55
CA VAL A 64 12.86 -7.35 4.49
C VAL A 64 12.82 -6.87 5.94
N ALA A 65 13.60 -5.84 6.27
CA ALA A 65 13.58 -5.26 7.61
C ALA A 65 12.18 -4.79 8.00
N TYR A 66 11.43 -4.22 7.04
CA TYR A 66 10.02 -3.91 7.23
C TYR A 66 9.18 -5.16 7.48
N ALA A 67 9.29 -6.19 6.62
CA ALA A 67 8.54 -7.45 6.76
C ALA A 67 8.78 -8.11 8.13
N ARG A 68 10.04 -8.23 8.58
CA ARG A 68 10.42 -8.74 9.90
C ARG A 68 9.77 -7.95 11.04
N LYS A 69 9.74 -6.62 10.94
CA LYS A 69 9.13 -5.75 11.95
C LYS A 69 7.61 -5.92 12.05
N THR A 70 6.94 -6.09 10.92
CA THR A 70 5.47 -6.21 10.87
C THR A 70 4.96 -7.65 10.95
N GLY A 71 5.85 -8.65 10.96
CA GLY A 71 5.47 -10.07 10.95
C GLY A 71 4.73 -10.47 9.66
N ILE A 72 5.08 -9.85 8.53
CA ILE A 72 4.48 -10.17 7.23
C ILE A 72 5.29 -11.29 6.58
N ASP A 73 4.62 -12.36 6.19
CA ASP A 73 5.24 -13.46 5.45
C ASP A 73 5.63 -12.99 4.04
N LEU A 74 6.93 -12.99 3.76
CA LEU A 74 7.47 -12.68 2.42
C LEU A 74 6.92 -13.64 1.36
N ALA A 75 6.63 -14.91 1.71
CA ALA A 75 6.03 -15.90 0.83
C ALA A 75 4.67 -15.44 0.26
N SER A 76 3.86 -14.76 1.06
CA SER A 76 2.53 -14.25 0.65
C SER A 76 2.58 -13.07 -0.32
N LEU A 77 3.79 -12.53 -0.59
CA LEU A 77 4.03 -11.42 -1.49
C LEU A 77 4.59 -11.87 -2.85
N LEU A 78 4.72 -13.18 -3.07
CA LEU A 78 5.44 -13.78 -4.19
C LEU A 78 4.55 -14.33 -5.31
N ASP A 79 3.26 -14.03 -5.27
CA ASP A 79 2.26 -14.36 -6.30
C ASP A 79 2.13 -13.27 -7.37
#